data_AF-A0AAT9UW65-F1
#
_entry.id   AF-A0AAT9UW65-F1
#
_cell.length_a   1.000
_cell.length_b   1.000
_cell.length_c   1.000
_cell.angle_alpha   90.00
_cell.angle_beta   90.00
_cell.angle_gamma   90.00
#
_symmetry.space_group_name_H-M   'P 1'
#
loop_
_entity.id
_entity.type
_entity.pdbx_description
1 polymer ?
#
loop_
_entity_poly.entity_id
_entity_poly.type
_entity_poly.pdbx_seq_one_letter_code
_entity_poly.pdbx_strand_id
1 'polypeptide(L)' 'MNIWFIHAGGKVKEPFCPLRFDGRIFLLLRSGGSLSKPLMWLEKEKEFLRRV' A
#
# COMPACT_ATOMS: atom_id res chain seq x y z
N MET A 1 -13.26 -5.41 7.43
CA MET A 1 -12.00 -5.55 8.21
C MET A 1 -10.88 -4.98 7.35
N ASN A 2 -10.36 -3.79 7.68
CA ASN A 2 -9.35 -3.12 6.84
C ASN A 2 -8.00 -3.80 7.08
N ILE A 3 -7.46 -4.46 6.05
CA ILE A 3 -6.17 -5.14 6.12
C ILE A 3 -5.08 -4.09 5.91
N TRP A 4 -4.28 -3.83 6.96
CA TRP A 4 -3.16 -2.92 6.92
C TRP A 4 -1.87 -3.66 6.57
N PHE A 5 -0.99 -2.99 5.83
CA PHE A 5 0.31 -3.51 5.41
C PHE A 5 1.43 -2.56 5.82
N ILE A 6 2.60 -3.10 6.14
CA ILE A 6 3.86 -2.38 6.26
C ILE A 6 4.77 -2.81 5.12
N HIS A 7 5.56 -1.87 4.60
CA HIS A 7 6.55 -2.14 3.57
C HIS A 7 7.94 -2.33 4.19
N ALA A 8 8.45 -3.56 4.22
CA ALA A 8 9.74 -3.90 4.83
C ALA A 8 10.94 -3.21 4.16
N GLY A 9 10.88 -2.96 2.84
CA GLY A 9 11.92 -2.23 2.10
C GLY A 9 11.90 -0.70 2.26
N GLY A 10 11.07 -0.15 3.16
CA GLY A 10 11.05 1.29 3.47
C GLY A 10 10.46 2.24 2.42
N LYS A 11 9.95 1.73 1.29
CA LYS A 11 9.31 2.55 0.23
C LYS A 11 8.01 3.23 0.68
N VAL A 12 7.33 2.64 1.67
CA VAL A 12 6.23 3.27 2.40
C VAL A 12 6.63 3.26 3.88
N LYS A 13 6.74 4.45 4.47
CA LYS A 13 7.33 4.65 5.81
C LYS A 13 6.36 4.37 6.96
N GLU A 14 5.12 4.01 6.66
CA GLU A 14 4.08 3.77 7.65
C GLU A 14 3.08 2.70 7.18
N PRO A 15 2.23 2.17 8.08
CA PRO A 15 1.19 1.24 7.70
C PRO A 15 0.21 1.85 6.70
N PHE A 16 -0.18 1.08 5.69
CA PHE A 16 -1.11 1.52 4.66
C PHE A 16 -2.17 0.47 4.32
N CYS A 17 -3.31 0.92 3.82
CA CYS A 17 -4.37 0.07 3.29
C CYS A 17 -4.47 0.29 1.76
N PRO A 18 -4.22 -0.74 0.93
CA PRO A 18 -4.33 -0.62 -0.51
C PRO A 18 -5.81 -0.64 -0.95
N LEU A 19 -6.20 0.36 -1.73
CA LEU A 19 -7.50 0.47 -2.37
C LEU A 19 -7.34 0.51 -3.88
N ARG A 20 -8.12 -0.29 -4.61
CA ARG A 20 -8.16 -0.25 -6.06
C ARG A 20 -9.26 0.71 -6.51
N PHE A 21 -8.89 1.71 -7.29
CA PHE A 21 -9.84 2.68 -7.85
C PHE A 21 -9.37 3.12 -9.24
N ASP A 22 -10.26 3.09 -10.22
CA ASP A 22 -10.02 3.56 -11.60
C ASP A 22 -8.68 3.09 -12.22
N GLY A 23 -8.42 1.78 -12.17
CA GLY A 23 -7.19 1.19 -12.74
C GLY A 23 -5.89 1.51 -11.99
N ARG A 24 -5.96 2.23 -10.87
CA ARG A 24 -4.83 2.54 -9.99
C ARG A 24 -4.97 1.89 -8.63
N ILE A 25 -3.87 1.86 -7.90
CA ILE A 25 -3.86 1.51 -6.48
C ILE A 25 -3.56 2.77 -5.65
N PHE A 26 -4.41 3.04 -4.68
CA PHE A 26 -4.24 4.08 -3.69
C PHE A 26 -3.85 3.44 -2.37
N LEU A 27 -2.71 3.82 -1.82
CA LEU A 27 -2.25 3.37 -0.51
C LEU A 27 -2.72 4.40 0.51
N LEU A 28 -3.82 4.11 1.20
CA LEU A 28 -4.30 4.96 2.30
C LEU A 28 -3.32 4.86 3.46
N LEU A 29 -2.77 5.98 3.87
CA LEU A 29 -1.80 6.05 4.95
C LEU A 29 -2.54 6.14 6.29
N ARG A 30 -1.98 5.53 7.33
CA ARG A 30 -2.58 5.53 8.67
C ARG A 30 -2.57 6.91 9.32
N SER A 31 -1.58 7.73 8.99
CA SER A 31 -1.50 9.15 9.39
C SER A 31 -2.50 10.06 8.66
N GLY A 32 -3.15 9.55 7.61
CA GLY A 32 -4.05 10.30 6.74
C GLY A 32 -3.45 10.58 5.36
N GLY A 33 -4.31 10.81 4.38
CA GLY A 33 -3.91 10.98 2.98
C GLY A 33 -3.69 9.66 2.24
N SER A 34 -3.18 9.76 1.00
CA SER A 34 -2.98 8.60 0.15
C SER A 34 -1.80 8.76 -0.82
N LEU A 35 -1.20 7.63 -1.19
CA LEU A 35 -0.22 7.55 -2.28
C LEU A 35 -0.84 6.83 -3.47
N SER A 36 -0.83 7.46 -4.65
CA SER A 36 -1.23 6.82 -5.90
C SER A 36 -0.06 6.05 -6.50
N LYS A 37 -0.28 4.78 -6.85
CA LYS A 37 0.68 3.92 -7.56
C LYS A 37 0.03 3.21 -8.75
N PRO A 38 0.82 2.78 -9.76
CA PRO A 38 0.34 1.89 -10.80
C PRO A 38 -0.14 0.57 -10.22
N LEU A 39 -1.12 -0.08 -10.87
CA LEU A 39 -1.69 -1.35 -10.40
C LEU A 39 -0.62 -2.44 -10.18
N MET A 40 0.33 -2.54 -11.11
CA MET A 40 1.45 -3.51 -11.07
C MET A 40 2.41 -3.29 -9.89
N TRP A 41 2.31 -2.16 -9.18
CA TRP A 41 3.20 -1.88 -8.06
C TRP A 41 3.03 -2.88 -6.92
N LEU A 42 1.79 -3.26 -6.59
CA LEU A 42 1.56 -4.26 -5.54
C LEU A 42 2.15 -5.62 -5.88
N GLU A 43 2.11 -6.02 -7.15
CA GLU A 43 2.67 -7.29 -7.60
C GLU A 43 4.19 -7.29 -7.47
N LYS A 44 4.84 -6.20 -7.88
CA LYS A 44 6.30 -6.03 -7.79
C LYS A 44 6.81 -5.99 -6.35
N GLU A 45 6.06 -5.37 -5.45
CA GLU A 45 6.51 -5.19 -4.06
C GLU A 45 5.97 -6.25 -3.10
N LYS A 46 5.17 -7.21 -3.57
CA LYS A 46 4.43 -8.18 -2.75
C LYS A 46 5.32 -8.89 -1.72
N GLU A 47 6.55 -9.22 -2.08
CA GLU A 47 7.53 -9.87 -1.19
C GLU A 47 7.96 -9.00 0.00
N PHE A 48 7.88 -7.68 -0.14
CA PHE A 48 8.21 -6.70 0.91
C PHE A 48 6.98 -6.29 1.73
N LEU A 49 5.76 -6.72 1.36
CA LEU A 49 4.54 -6.36 2.05
C LEU A 49 4.27 -7.34 3.19
N ARG A 50 4.15 -6.82 4.41
CA ARG A 50 3.76 -7.61 5.59
C ARG A 50 2.46 -7.08 6.17
N ARG A 51 1.55 -7.99 6.50
CA ARG A 51 0.29 -7.65 7.14
C ARG A 51 0.53 -7.27 8.61
N VAL A 52 -0.24 -6.28 9.07
CA VAL A 52 -0.36 -5.87 10.49
C VAL A 52 -1.67 -6.34 11.07
#